data_AF-A0A8H3D532-F1
#
_entry.id   AF-A0A8H3D532-F1
#
_cell.length_a   1.000
_cell.length_b   1.000
_cell.length_c   1.000
_cell.angle_alpha   90.00
_cell.angle_beta   90.00
_cell.angle_gamma   90.00
#
_symmetry.space_group_name_H-M   'P 1'
#
loop_
_entity.id
_entity.type
_entity.pdbx_description
1 polymer ?
#
loop_
_entity_poly.entity_id
_entity_poly.type
_entity_poly.pdbx_seq_one_letter_code
_entity_poly.pdbx_strand_id
1 'polypeptide(L)'
;MRLRTGAFLWLWALRYVSALEESEAGVIDWHKELVGVPLTDSPKSLPAFIRLDPTSPTKKTGMTVATKSNILAVLNPGSTGNIVWRRQFDQSEGRILQYKTHRDALASISGPGGSHVRLFESFTGNLLWERQLHPPSLGRLLEPANLGVDVTFWHELSDIDAYVLSDGNTVSRLEGRSGKTLWPWKTDDIGYVRIVSWVPRIHGAC
;
A
#
# COMPACT_ATOMS: atom_id res chain seq x y z
N MET A 1 56.37 -14.94 -17.53
CA MET A 1 55.39 -16.03 -17.77
C MET A 1 54.07 -15.89 -16.96
N ARG A 2 53.71 -14.68 -16.46
CA ARG A 2 52.46 -14.45 -15.66
C ARG A 2 51.38 -13.61 -16.36
N LEU A 3 51.69 -12.92 -17.47
CA LEU A 3 50.68 -12.11 -18.20
C LEU A 3 49.78 -12.94 -19.14
N ARG A 4 50.23 -14.11 -19.60
CA ARG A 4 49.48 -14.91 -20.60
C ARG A 4 48.32 -15.70 -19.99
N THR A 5 48.40 -16.07 -18.72
CA THR A 5 47.34 -16.81 -18.00
C THR A 5 46.18 -15.92 -17.57
N GLY A 6 46.43 -14.64 -17.26
CA GLY A 6 45.37 -13.68 -16.90
C GLY A 6 44.47 -13.29 -18.08
N ALA A 7 45.04 -13.14 -19.28
CA ALA A 7 44.27 -12.85 -20.50
C ALA A 7 43.35 -14.01 -20.92
N PHE A 8 43.80 -15.26 -20.70
CA PHE A 8 42.98 -16.44 -20.95
C PHE A 8 41.77 -16.51 -20.01
N LEU A 9 41.92 -16.19 -18.73
CA LEU A 9 40.80 -16.15 -17.78
C LEU A 9 39.78 -15.05 -18.11
N TRP A 10 40.24 -13.90 -18.60
CA TRP A 10 39.36 -12.80 -19.06
C TRP A 10 38.53 -13.15 -20.30
N LEU A 11 39.10 -13.85 -21.28
CA LEU A 11 38.39 -14.29 -22.48
C LEU A 11 37.33 -15.38 -22.19
N TRP A 12 37.52 -16.17 -21.13
CA TRP A 12 36.53 -17.14 -20.68
C TRP A 12 35.37 -16.50 -19.91
N ALA A 13 35.61 -15.38 -19.20
CA ALA A 13 34.56 -14.64 -18.49
C ALA A 13 33.58 -13.93 -19.43
N LEU A 14 34.01 -13.55 -20.64
CA LEU A 14 33.16 -12.88 -21.64
C LEU A 14 32.10 -13.82 -22.27
N ARG A 15 32.19 -15.14 -22.09
CA ARG A 15 31.22 -16.10 -22.64
C ARG A 15 29.91 -16.21 -21.85
N TYR A 16 29.79 -15.52 -20.72
CA TYR A 16 28.63 -15.65 -19.81
C TYR A 16 27.72 -14.41 -19.76
N VAL A 17 27.94 -13.42 -20.62
CA VAL A 17 27.04 -12.27 -20.73
C VAL A 17 26.17 -12.46 -21.98
N SER A 18 25.11 -13.24 -21.84
CA SER A 18 23.99 -13.21 -22.78
C SER A 18 23.10 -12.04 -22.38
N ALA A 19 23.31 -10.87 -22.99
CA ALA A 19 22.37 -9.77 -22.92
C ALA A 19 21.53 -9.77 -24.20
N LEU A 20 20.24 -9.44 -24.06
CA LEU A 20 19.39 -9.20 -25.23
C LEU A 20 19.96 -7.97 -25.96
N GLU A 21 20.07 -8.05 -27.28
CA GLU A 21 20.52 -6.93 -28.09
C GLU A 21 19.39 -5.87 -28.15
N GLU A 22 19.74 -4.59 -28.16
CA GLU A 22 18.77 -3.49 -28.03
C GLU A 22 17.70 -3.51 -29.12
N SER A 23 18.04 -3.92 -30.34
CA SER A 23 17.11 -4.04 -31.46
C SER A 23 16.17 -5.25 -31.34
N GLU A 24 16.45 -6.19 -30.45
CA GLU A 24 15.58 -7.33 -30.16
C GLU A 24 14.57 -7.05 -29.02
N ALA A 25 14.80 -6.00 -28.22
CA ALA A 25 13.93 -5.62 -27.11
C ALA A 25 12.57 -5.10 -27.60
N GLY A 26 11.48 -5.71 -27.13
CA GLY A 26 10.11 -5.43 -27.52
C GLY A 26 9.70 -6.03 -28.88
N VAL A 27 10.60 -6.74 -29.56
CA VAL A 27 10.31 -7.42 -30.85
C VAL A 27 9.95 -8.89 -30.62
N ILE A 28 10.74 -9.58 -29.79
CA ILE A 28 10.56 -11.02 -29.50
C ILE A 28 9.91 -11.23 -28.13
N ASP A 29 10.22 -10.36 -27.17
CA ASP A 29 9.70 -10.42 -25.82
C ASP A 29 8.45 -9.55 -25.65
N TRP A 30 7.48 -10.10 -24.92
CA TRP A 30 6.30 -9.37 -24.47
C TRP A 30 6.13 -9.61 -22.99
N HIS A 31 5.69 -8.57 -22.28
CA HIS A 31 5.38 -8.66 -20.86
C HIS A 31 3.97 -8.15 -20.59
N LYS A 32 3.13 -9.01 -19.99
CA LYS A 32 1.83 -8.60 -19.48
C LYS A 32 1.89 -8.47 -17.97
N GLU A 33 1.85 -7.23 -17.50
CA GLU A 33 1.81 -6.95 -16.08
C GLU A 33 0.47 -7.38 -15.47
N LEU A 34 0.52 -8.05 -14.32
CA LEU A 34 -0.63 -8.52 -13.56
C LEU A 34 -0.49 -8.12 -12.08
N VAL A 35 -1.62 -7.97 -11.39
CA VAL A 35 -1.66 -7.64 -9.95
C VAL A 35 -2.07 -8.81 -9.06
N GLY A 36 -2.51 -9.93 -9.66
CA GLY A 36 -3.01 -11.12 -8.95
C GLY A 36 -4.51 -11.07 -8.68
N VAL A 37 -4.98 -11.95 -7.79
CA VAL A 37 -6.41 -12.11 -7.48
C VAL A 37 -6.82 -11.13 -6.38
N PRO A 38 -7.84 -10.27 -6.59
CA PRO A 38 -8.31 -9.33 -5.58
C PRO A 38 -8.73 -10.00 -4.26
N LEU A 39 -8.52 -9.31 -3.16
CA LEU A 39 -9.08 -9.68 -1.86
C LEU A 39 -10.56 -9.29 -1.81
N THR A 40 -11.41 -10.25 -1.46
CA THR A 40 -12.87 -10.06 -1.40
C THR A 40 -13.49 -10.61 -0.11
N ASP A 41 -12.66 -10.99 0.85
CA ASP A 41 -13.06 -11.55 2.14
C ASP A 41 -13.59 -10.50 3.12
N SER A 42 -13.31 -9.20 2.88
CA SER A 42 -13.83 -8.12 3.72
C SER A 42 -14.20 -6.86 2.92
N PRO A 43 -15.25 -6.12 3.32
CA PRO A 43 -15.53 -4.78 2.79
C PRO A 43 -14.34 -3.80 2.85
N LYS A 44 -13.41 -4.01 3.79
CA LYS A 44 -12.23 -3.15 4.01
C LYS A 44 -11.10 -3.39 3.00
N SER A 45 -11.16 -4.46 2.22
CA SER A 45 -10.17 -4.84 1.20
C SER A 45 -10.77 -5.00 -0.20
N LEU A 46 -12.09 -4.80 -0.35
CA LEU A 46 -12.76 -4.87 -1.64
C LEU A 46 -12.23 -3.80 -2.59
N PRO A 47 -12.07 -4.12 -3.90
CA PRO A 47 -11.72 -3.13 -4.91
C PRO A 47 -12.63 -1.90 -4.83
N ALA A 48 -12.03 -0.71 -4.83
CA ALA A 48 -12.77 0.54 -4.62
C ALA A 48 -12.32 1.64 -5.58
N PHE A 49 -13.27 2.43 -6.08
CA PHE A 49 -12.96 3.61 -6.87
C PHE A 49 -12.38 4.72 -6.00
N ILE A 50 -11.35 5.37 -6.53
CA ILE A 50 -10.70 6.52 -5.91
C ILE A 50 -10.74 7.69 -6.89
N ARG A 51 -10.84 8.90 -6.35
CA ARG A 51 -10.85 10.13 -7.13
C ARG A 51 -9.84 11.07 -6.51
N LEU A 52 -9.12 11.79 -7.35
CA LEU A 52 -8.26 12.88 -6.91
C LEU A 52 -9.09 13.94 -6.17
N ASP A 53 -8.44 14.70 -5.29
CA ASP A 53 -9.09 15.81 -4.58
C ASP A 53 -9.92 16.68 -5.55
N PRO A 54 -11.22 16.97 -5.25
CA PRO A 54 -12.06 17.81 -6.09
C PRO A 54 -11.49 19.21 -6.38
N THR A 55 -10.62 19.71 -5.50
CA THR A 55 -9.93 20.99 -5.65
C THR A 55 -8.73 20.94 -6.58
N SER A 56 -8.27 19.73 -6.96
CA SER A 56 -7.15 19.55 -7.86
C SER A 56 -7.50 20.01 -9.29
N PRO A 57 -6.58 20.69 -10.00
CA PRO A 57 -6.83 21.17 -11.37
C PRO A 57 -7.05 20.02 -12.37
N THR A 58 -6.57 18.82 -12.07
CA THR A 58 -6.74 17.63 -12.93
C THR A 58 -7.71 16.65 -12.30
N LYS A 59 -8.71 16.17 -13.04
CA LYS A 59 -9.61 15.11 -12.55
C LYS A 59 -9.05 13.74 -12.92
N LYS A 60 -8.70 12.93 -11.92
CA LYS A 60 -8.28 11.53 -12.12
C LYS A 60 -9.21 10.59 -11.35
N THR A 61 -9.57 9.48 -11.99
CA THR A 61 -10.30 8.37 -11.36
C THR A 61 -9.43 7.12 -11.46
N GLY A 62 -9.26 6.43 -10.35
CA GLY A 62 -8.54 5.17 -10.25
C GLY A 62 -9.41 4.10 -9.59
N MET A 63 -8.94 2.87 -9.62
CA MET A 63 -9.51 1.77 -8.86
C MET A 63 -8.41 1.12 -8.05
N THR A 64 -8.46 1.26 -6.73
CA THR A 64 -7.52 0.61 -5.82
C THR A 64 -7.91 -0.85 -5.65
N VAL A 65 -6.90 -1.71 -5.61
CA VAL A 65 -7.07 -3.14 -5.36
C VAL A 65 -5.93 -3.68 -4.50
N ALA A 66 -6.28 -4.46 -3.48
CA ALA A 66 -5.34 -5.30 -2.75
C ALA A 66 -5.55 -6.76 -3.17
N THR A 67 -4.47 -7.54 -3.31
CA THR A 67 -4.55 -8.90 -3.86
C THR A 67 -3.96 -9.96 -2.93
N LYS A 68 -4.32 -11.22 -3.19
CA LYS A 68 -3.77 -12.40 -2.49
C LYS A 68 -2.26 -12.54 -2.64
N SER A 69 -1.66 -11.91 -3.65
CA SER A 69 -0.21 -11.90 -3.89
C SER A 69 0.50 -10.79 -3.10
N ASN A 70 -0.17 -10.20 -2.10
CA ASN A 70 0.32 -9.08 -1.28
C ASN A 70 0.69 -7.84 -2.12
N ILE A 71 -0.08 -7.59 -3.17
CA ILE A 71 0.08 -6.42 -4.02
C ILE A 71 -1.03 -5.42 -3.70
N LEU A 72 -0.63 -4.17 -3.46
CA LEU A 72 -1.51 -3.02 -3.51
C LEU A 72 -1.30 -2.32 -4.86
N ALA A 73 -2.37 -2.06 -5.59
CA ALA A 73 -2.28 -1.43 -6.90
C ALA A 73 -3.40 -0.43 -7.12
N VAL A 74 -3.16 0.50 -8.03
CA VAL A 74 -4.19 1.37 -8.60
C VAL A 74 -4.25 1.12 -10.10
N LEU A 75 -5.46 0.87 -10.57
CA LEU A 75 -5.77 0.60 -11.97
C LEU A 75 -6.50 1.80 -12.57
N ASN A 76 -6.34 2.01 -13.88
CA ASN A 76 -7.18 2.92 -14.64
C ASN A 76 -8.50 2.20 -14.97
N PRO A 77 -9.64 2.64 -14.44
CA PRO A 77 -10.92 1.97 -14.66
C PRO A 77 -11.52 2.23 -16.05
N GLY A 78 -10.84 3.01 -16.90
CA GLY A 78 -11.22 3.16 -18.31
C GLY A 78 -11.13 1.83 -19.07
N SER A 79 -11.35 1.89 -20.38
CA SER A 79 -11.45 0.71 -21.25
C SER A 79 -10.24 -0.23 -21.23
N THR A 80 -9.06 0.26 -20.84
CA THR A 80 -7.81 -0.51 -20.89
C THR A 80 -7.51 -1.30 -19.63
N GLY A 81 -8.03 -0.91 -18.45
CA GLY A 81 -7.70 -1.57 -17.19
C GLY A 81 -6.21 -1.49 -16.82
N ASN A 82 -5.43 -0.58 -17.44
CA ASN A 82 -3.99 -0.51 -17.27
C ASN A 82 -3.61 -0.24 -15.81
N ILE A 83 -2.49 -0.81 -15.39
CA ILE A 83 -1.91 -0.55 -14.08
C ILE A 83 -1.36 0.88 -14.09
N VAL A 84 -1.83 1.72 -13.15
CA VAL A 84 -1.24 3.05 -12.91
C VAL A 84 0.05 2.87 -12.13
N TRP A 85 -0.03 2.10 -11.05
CA TRP A 85 1.12 1.63 -10.27
C TRP A 85 0.73 0.37 -9.49
N ARG A 86 1.74 -0.42 -9.12
CA ARG A 86 1.60 -1.56 -8.22
C ARG A 86 2.77 -1.60 -7.23
N ARG A 87 2.50 -1.99 -6.00
CA ARG A 87 3.49 -2.22 -4.95
C ARG A 87 3.28 -3.60 -4.35
N GLN A 88 4.29 -4.45 -4.48
CA GLN A 88 4.34 -5.73 -3.79
C GLN A 88 4.93 -5.52 -2.40
N PHE A 89 4.25 -6.04 -1.38
CA PHE A 89 4.71 -6.08 0.00
C PHE A 89 5.39 -7.42 0.27
N ASP A 90 6.37 -7.41 1.17
CA ASP A 90 7.06 -8.63 1.57
C ASP A 90 6.05 -9.59 2.25
N GLN A 91 6.13 -10.88 1.93
CA GLN A 91 5.23 -11.87 2.52
C GLN A 91 5.53 -12.08 4.01
N SER A 92 6.76 -11.86 4.45
CA SER A 92 7.18 -11.98 5.85
C SER A 92 6.53 -10.94 6.77
N GLU A 93 6.09 -9.81 6.22
CA GLU A 93 5.39 -8.75 6.94
C GLU A 93 3.89 -9.04 7.14
N GLY A 94 3.39 -10.09 6.47
CA GLY A 94 2.01 -10.52 6.48
C GLY A 94 1.12 -9.83 5.43
N ARG A 95 -0.10 -10.34 5.29
CA ARG A 95 -1.04 -9.90 4.24
C ARG A 95 -1.57 -8.50 4.48
N ILE A 96 -1.98 -7.82 3.40
CA ILE A 96 -2.82 -6.62 3.46
C ILE A 96 -4.18 -6.98 4.10
N LEU A 97 -4.59 -6.18 5.09
CA LEU A 97 -5.84 -6.32 5.83
C LEU A 97 -6.88 -5.27 5.42
N GLN A 98 -6.42 -4.06 5.13
CA GLN A 98 -7.26 -2.92 4.76
C GLN A 98 -6.45 -1.91 3.95
N TYR A 99 -7.15 -1.15 3.12
CA TYR A 99 -6.68 0.17 2.69
C TYR A 99 -7.79 1.20 2.81
N LYS A 100 -7.41 2.48 2.84
CA LYS A 100 -8.36 3.59 2.84
C LYS A 100 -7.75 4.79 2.13
N THR A 101 -8.59 5.49 1.39
CA THR A 101 -8.19 6.66 0.63
C THR A 101 -8.78 7.91 1.26
N HIS A 102 -8.02 8.99 1.25
CA HIS A 102 -8.54 10.30 1.58
C HIS A 102 -7.78 11.37 0.79
N ARG A 103 -8.51 12.16 -0.02
CA ARG A 103 -7.92 13.07 -1.01
C ARG A 103 -6.89 12.32 -1.85
N ASP A 104 -5.66 12.83 -1.89
CA ASP A 104 -4.56 12.30 -2.69
C ASP A 104 -3.70 11.29 -1.90
N ALA A 105 -4.15 10.86 -0.72
CA ALA A 105 -3.45 9.90 0.13
C ALA A 105 -4.15 8.53 0.16
N LEU A 106 -3.36 7.46 0.13
CA LEU A 106 -3.79 6.07 0.25
C LEU A 106 -3.03 5.42 1.40
N ALA A 107 -3.75 5.09 2.48
CA ALA A 107 -3.20 4.30 3.57
C ALA A 107 -3.46 2.81 3.36
N SER A 108 -2.51 1.97 3.75
CA SER A 108 -2.68 0.52 3.83
C SER A 108 -2.25 -0.01 5.19
N ILE A 109 -2.98 -1.00 5.71
CA ILE A 109 -2.64 -1.74 6.92
C ILE A 109 -2.38 -3.19 6.54
N SER A 110 -1.29 -3.76 7.05
CA SER A 110 -0.88 -5.14 6.79
C SER A 110 -0.28 -5.79 8.03
N GLY A 111 -0.19 -7.12 7.99
CA GLY A 111 0.43 -7.93 9.05
C GLY A 111 -0.48 -8.26 10.23
N PRO A 112 -0.09 -9.22 11.09
CA PRO A 112 -0.87 -9.64 12.26
C PRO A 112 -1.26 -8.47 13.16
N GLY A 113 -2.55 -8.35 13.50
CA GLY A 113 -3.08 -7.23 14.28
C GLY A 113 -2.89 -5.85 13.64
N GLY A 114 -2.54 -5.75 12.35
CA GLY A 114 -2.20 -4.49 11.71
C GLY A 114 -0.84 -3.93 12.14
N SER A 115 0.17 -4.80 12.21
CA SER A 115 1.54 -4.46 12.64
C SER A 115 2.24 -3.43 11.76
N HIS A 116 1.84 -3.27 10.50
CA HIS A 116 2.41 -2.32 9.57
C HIS A 116 1.36 -1.38 9.00
N VAL A 117 1.72 -0.11 8.89
CA VAL A 117 0.93 0.91 8.20
C VAL A 117 1.82 1.71 7.26
N ARG A 118 1.30 1.97 6.06
CA ARG A 118 1.98 2.71 5.00
C ARG A 118 1.06 3.77 4.44
N LEU A 119 1.64 4.91 4.08
CA LEU A 119 0.95 5.98 3.37
C LEU A 119 1.61 6.22 2.02
N PHE A 120 0.79 6.25 0.98
CA PHE A 120 1.19 6.51 -0.39
C PHE A 120 0.49 7.76 -0.92
N GLU A 121 1.12 8.43 -1.88
CA GLU A 121 0.39 9.29 -2.80
C GLU A 121 -0.44 8.39 -3.75
N SER A 122 -1.74 8.64 -3.82
CA SER A 122 -2.75 7.73 -4.37
C SER A 122 -2.57 7.40 -5.86
N PHE A 123 -2.04 8.30 -6.68
CA PHE A 123 -2.02 8.15 -8.15
C PHE A 123 -0.62 7.98 -8.76
N THR A 124 0.42 8.19 -7.97
CA THR A 124 1.82 7.96 -8.32
C THR A 124 2.37 6.70 -7.67
N GLY A 125 1.79 6.28 -6.52
CA GLY A 125 2.29 5.15 -5.74
C GLY A 125 3.57 5.47 -4.96
N ASN A 126 3.95 6.75 -4.89
CA ASN A 126 5.08 7.19 -4.09
C ASN A 126 4.81 6.90 -2.61
N LEU A 127 5.70 6.14 -1.98
CA LEU A 127 5.66 5.91 -0.54
C LEU A 127 6.02 7.21 0.18
N LEU A 128 5.08 7.76 0.94
CA LEU A 128 5.30 8.95 1.77
C LEU A 128 5.99 8.57 3.08
N TRP A 129 5.48 7.53 3.74
CA TRP A 129 6.11 6.94 4.92
C TRP A 129 5.56 5.55 5.22
N GLU A 130 6.31 4.83 6.05
CA GLU A 130 5.99 3.50 6.55
C GLU A 130 6.32 3.40 8.03
N ARG A 131 5.47 2.68 8.77
CA ARG A 131 5.66 2.38 10.19
C ARG A 131 5.28 0.97 10.55
N GLN A 132 6.14 0.36 11.35
CA GLN A 132 5.82 -0.80 12.15
C GLN A 132 5.26 -0.31 13.49
N LEU A 133 3.98 -0.57 13.76
CA LEU A 133 3.28 -0.17 14.99
C LEU A 133 3.64 -1.07 16.17
N HIS A 134 3.87 -2.36 15.88
CA HIS A 134 4.30 -3.37 16.83
C HIS A 134 4.99 -4.53 16.10
N PRO A 135 5.81 -5.35 16.78
CA PRO A 135 6.33 -6.60 16.23
C PRO A 135 5.20 -7.52 15.72
N PRO A 136 5.27 -8.07 14.48
CA PRO A 136 4.29 -9.03 13.97
C PRO A 136 4.04 -10.21 14.90
N SER A 137 5.07 -10.65 15.64
CA SER A 137 4.98 -11.73 16.62
C SER A 137 4.09 -11.43 17.83
N LEU A 138 3.77 -10.15 18.07
CA LEU A 138 2.88 -9.71 19.15
C LEU A 138 1.46 -9.38 18.66
N GLY A 139 1.22 -9.42 17.34
CA GLY A 139 -0.08 -9.10 16.78
C GLY A 139 -1.11 -10.19 17.05
N ARG A 140 -2.28 -9.79 17.54
CA ARG A 140 -3.41 -10.70 17.77
C ARG A 140 -3.94 -11.22 16.44
N LEU A 141 -4.12 -12.53 16.40
CA LEU A 141 -4.78 -13.23 15.30
C LEU A 141 -6.28 -13.25 15.60
N LEU A 142 -7.03 -12.42 14.89
CA LEU A 142 -8.48 -12.36 14.99
C LEU A 142 -9.11 -13.01 13.75
N GLU A 143 -10.32 -13.54 13.90
CA GLU A 143 -11.14 -13.99 12.78
C GLU A 143 -12.41 -13.13 12.69
N PRO A 144 -12.62 -12.41 11.57
CA PRO A 144 -11.75 -12.30 10.40
C PRO A 144 -10.45 -11.51 10.67
N ALA A 145 -9.40 -11.74 9.87
CA ALA A 145 -8.05 -11.18 10.08
C ALA A 145 -7.99 -9.65 10.11
N ASN A 146 -8.97 -8.98 9.52
CA ASN A 146 -9.09 -7.53 9.47
C ASN A 146 -9.97 -6.95 10.60
N LEU A 147 -10.42 -7.77 11.55
CA LEU A 147 -11.08 -7.32 12.76
C LEU A 147 -10.06 -6.57 13.64
N GLY A 148 -10.49 -5.51 14.31
CA GLY A 148 -9.61 -4.75 15.21
C GLY A 148 -8.51 -3.96 14.50
N VAL A 149 -8.60 -3.77 13.18
CA VAL A 149 -7.77 -2.82 12.44
C VAL A 149 -8.64 -1.79 11.74
N ASP A 150 -8.18 -0.54 11.74
CA ASP A 150 -8.80 0.53 10.95
C ASP A 150 -7.82 1.70 10.75
N VAL A 151 -8.08 2.51 9.74
CA VAL A 151 -7.43 3.81 9.57
C VAL A 151 -8.49 4.85 9.26
N THR A 152 -8.36 6.03 9.85
CA THR A 152 -9.08 7.22 9.40
C THR A 152 -8.16 8.41 9.37
N PHE A 153 -8.58 9.43 8.64
CA PHE A 153 -7.77 10.62 8.42
C PHE A 153 -8.43 11.81 9.11
N TRP A 154 -7.61 12.62 9.77
CA TRP A 154 -8.00 13.91 10.30
C TRP A 154 -7.37 15.03 9.48
N HIS A 155 -8.11 16.12 9.31
CA HIS A 155 -7.70 17.24 8.48
C HIS A 155 -7.59 18.48 9.34
N GLU A 156 -6.38 19.02 9.46
CA GLU A 156 -6.18 20.46 9.56
C GLU A 156 -5.52 20.93 8.26
N LEU A 157 -6.08 22.00 7.69
CA LEU A 157 -5.81 22.75 6.45
C LEU A 157 -4.55 22.47 5.58
N SER A 158 -3.46 21.89 6.07
CA SER A 158 -2.23 21.55 5.33
C SER A 158 -1.68 20.12 5.51
N ASP A 159 -2.00 19.41 6.60
CA ASP A 159 -1.42 18.09 6.90
C ASP A 159 -2.51 17.06 7.23
N ILE A 160 -2.39 15.86 6.65
CA ILE A 160 -3.36 14.77 6.80
C ILE A 160 -2.81 13.75 7.79
N ASP A 161 -3.19 13.90 9.07
CA ASP A 161 -2.83 12.93 10.09
C ASP A 161 -3.65 11.64 9.96
N ALA A 162 -3.02 10.51 10.28
CA ALA A 162 -3.67 9.21 10.27
C ALA A 162 -3.93 8.72 11.70
N TYR A 163 -5.17 8.33 11.98
CA TYR A 163 -5.55 7.63 13.20
C TYR A 163 -5.70 6.16 12.87
N VAL A 164 -4.86 5.34 13.47
CA VAL A 164 -4.76 3.91 13.15
C VAL A 164 -5.17 3.10 14.37
N LEU A 165 -6.18 2.26 14.20
CA LEU A 165 -6.51 1.20 15.13
C LEU A 165 -5.71 -0.05 14.74
N SER A 166 -5.03 -0.61 15.73
CA SER A 166 -4.22 -1.82 15.64
C SER A 166 -4.50 -2.72 16.85
N ASP A 167 -4.29 -4.01 16.66
CA ASP A 167 -4.44 -5.07 17.67
C ASP A 167 -5.82 -5.13 18.37
N GLY A 168 -6.83 -4.47 17.79
CA GLY A 168 -8.17 -4.32 18.34
C GLY A 168 -8.29 -3.42 19.57
N ASN A 169 -7.18 -2.94 20.13
CA ASN A 169 -7.14 -2.22 21.40
C ASN A 169 -6.28 -0.95 21.41
N THR A 170 -5.49 -0.71 20.36
CA THR A 170 -4.51 0.39 20.34
C THR A 170 -4.84 1.34 19.21
N VAL A 171 -5.15 2.59 19.55
CA VAL A 171 -5.36 3.69 18.61
C VAL A 171 -4.14 4.60 18.65
N SER A 172 -3.48 4.81 17.51
CA SER A 172 -2.33 5.70 17.37
C SER A 172 -2.64 6.85 16.43
N ARG A 173 -2.29 8.07 16.82
CA ARG A 173 -2.23 9.21 15.90
C ARG A 173 -0.84 9.30 15.30
N LEU A 174 -0.76 9.25 13.98
CA LEU A 174 0.46 9.37 13.19
C LEU A 174 0.47 10.70 12.45
N GLU A 175 1.57 11.43 12.56
CA GLU A 175 1.80 12.68 11.84
C GLU A 175 1.79 12.44 10.33
N GLY A 176 1.02 13.23 9.58
CA GLY A 176 0.82 13.03 8.15
C GLY A 176 2.10 13.08 7.30
N ARG A 177 3.08 13.90 7.69
CA ARG A 177 4.32 14.12 6.93
C ARG A 177 5.33 13.00 7.10
N SER A 178 5.56 12.55 8.34
CA SER A 178 6.63 11.60 8.66
C SER A 178 6.13 10.24 9.10
N GLY A 179 4.83 10.10 9.37
CA GLY A 179 4.27 8.93 10.04
C GLY A 179 4.73 8.78 11.48
N LYS A 180 5.35 9.79 12.10
CA LYS A 180 5.77 9.72 13.51
C LYS A 180 4.55 9.54 14.40
N THR A 181 4.60 8.57 15.32
CA THR A 181 3.57 8.42 16.34
C THR A 181 3.59 9.62 17.27
N LEU A 182 2.51 10.40 17.25
CA LEU A 182 2.33 11.56 18.13
C LEU A 182 1.86 11.12 19.51
N TRP A 183 0.90 10.21 19.54
CA TRP A 183 0.47 9.54 20.77
C TRP A 183 -0.22 8.21 20.44
N PRO A 184 -0.08 7.22 21.33
CA PRO A 184 -0.92 6.04 21.38
C PRO A 184 -1.94 6.14 22.53
N TRP A 185 -3.11 5.54 22.33
CA TRP A 185 -4.09 5.22 23.37
C TRP A 185 -4.37 3.72 23.33
N LYS A 186 -4.43 3.08 24.49
CA LYS A 186 -4.65 1.63 24.62
C LYS A 186 -5.74 1.37 25.65
N THR A 187 -6.60 0.39 25.35
CA THR A 187 -7.59 -0.14 26.31
C THR A 187 -7.24 -1.56 26.73
N ASP A 188 -7.56 -1.89 27.98
CA ASP A 188 -7.45 -3.24 28.54
C ASP A 188 -8.71 -4.09 28.26
N ASP A 189 -9.80 -3.44 27.80
CA ASP A 189 -11.02 -4.15 27.42
C ASP A 189 -10.78 -5.01 26.18
N ILE A 190 -11.11 -6.30 26.30
CA ILE A 190 -11.02 -7.32 25.26
C ILE A 190 -12.08 -7.18 24.15
N GLY A 191 -12.93 -6.15 24.22
CA GLY A 191 -13.86 -5.78 23.16
C GLY A 191 -13.15 -5.16 21.95
N TYR A 192 -13.67 -5.39 20.74
CA TYR A 192 -13.12 -4.76 19.55
C TYR A 192 -13.49 -3.26 19.52
N VAL A 193 -12.48 -2.40 19.53
CA VAL A 193 -12.68 -0.97 19.25
C VAL A 193 -12.97 -0.81 17.74
N ARG A 194 -13.81 0.16 17.37
CA ARG A 194 -13.99 0.60 15.98
C ARG A 194 -13.84 2.11 15.92
N ILE A 195 -13.10 2.61 14.93
CA ILE A 195 -13.03 4.04 14.68
C ILE A 195 -14.32 4.44 13.94
N VAL A 196 -15.16 5.24 14.59
CA VAL A 196 -16.35 5.84 13.96
C VAL A 196 -16.07 7.31 13.70
N SER A 197 -15.89 7.68 12.43
CA SER A 197 -15.78 9.08 12.02
C SER A 197 -17.10 9.54 11.38
N TRP A 198 -17.77 10.52 11.99
CA TRP A 198 -18.88 11.21 11.36
C TRP A 198 -18.34 12.25 10.38
N VAL A 199 -18.67 12.11 9.11
CA VAL A 199 -18.52 13.20 8.13
C VAL A 199 -19.88 13.91 8.05
N PRO A 200 -20.00 15.17 8.51
CA PRO A 200 -21.25 15.92 8.32
C PRO A 200 -21.52 16.06 6.83
N ARG A 201 -22.65 15.51 6.33
CA ARG A 201 -23.16 15.89 5.02
C ARG A 201 -23.68 17.31 5.12
N ILE A 202 -22.88 18.27 4.69
CA ILE A 202 -23.38 19.61 4.41
C ILE A 202 -24.34 19.45 3.23
N HIS A 203 -25.65 19.46 3.51
CA HIS A 203 -26.66 19.55 2.46
C HIS A 203 -26.55 20.96 1.89
N GLY A 204 -25.96 21.10 0.71
CA GLY A 204 -26.13 22.30 -0.10
C GLY A 204 -27.60 22.36 -0.50
N ALA A 205 -28.33 23.32 0.05
CA ALA A 205 -29.64 23.70 -0.45
C ALA A 205 -29.51 24.23 -1.89
N CYS A 206 -30.51 23.89 -2.70
CA CYS A 206 -30.72 24.40 -4.06
C CYS A 206 -30.78 25.92 -4.12
#